data_AF-A2BIL9-F1
#
_entry.id   AF-A2BIL9-F1
#
_cell.length_a   1.000
_cell.length_b   1.000
_cell.length_c   1.000
_cell.angle_alpha   90.00
_cell.angle_beta   90.00
_cell.angle_gamma   90.00
#
_symmetry.space_group_name_H-M   'P 1'
#
loop_
_entity.id
_entity.type
_entity.pdbx_description
1 polymer ?
#
loop_
_entity_poly.entity_id
_entity_poly.type
_entity_poly.pdbx_seq_one_letter_code
_entity_poly.pdbx_strand_id
1 'polypeptide(L)'
;MDGDPAVMKVPRSSSVEVKEDMDTKSEKQATGDTLIDISFCGSTPMLWKVPDMKKCRSEGVIGALVGSLARQPRQNVRLGRPLELRPEEALLLLEEEKSTAAVRLDTQQDFEDREAHSEAVRLYEASLESSYQEQCVLALEDKKKTLNRVMNEKENGTEGSGSAVRERLEALDQSFRFPWSAMAVQLCTARSGFSHCPEERSFHSTDCPMPRDEHLNTRFSVYRDLRNKGYYLTSAGKFGGDFLVYPGDPLRFHAHYIALCVSLDEEMPVCDILAIARLGSNVKKTVLLCSPQDGDVVYSSLQWSSMV
;
A
#
# COMPACT_ATOMS: atom_id res chain seq x y z
N MET A 1 4.56 64.35 -23.68
CA MET A 1 3.41 63.44 -23.42
C MET A 1 3.97 62.35 -22.53
N ASP A 2 4.00 62.64 -21.24
CA ASP A 2 4.68 61.80 -20.25
C ASP A 2 3.76 60.62 -19.90
N GLY A 3 4.05 59.47 -20.51
CA GLY A 3 3.37 58.21 -20.22
C GLY A 3 4.03 57.53 -19.03
N ASP A 4 3.41 57.66 -17.87
CA ASP A 4 3.80 57.00 -16.63
C ASP A 4 3.63 55.47 -16.78
N PRO A 5 4.64 54.63 -16.54
CA PRO A 5 4.57 53.19 -16.76
C PRO A 5 3.71 52.52 -15.68
N ALA A 6 2.73 51.73 -16.14
CA ALA A 6 1.81 50.97 -15.31
C ALA A 6 2.56 50.04 -14.34
N VAL A 7 2.63 50.45 -13.07
CA VAL A 7 3.06 49.62 -11.94
C VAL A 7 2.01 48.53 -11.76
N MET A 8 2.35 47.31 -12.20
CA MET A 8 1.56 46.10 -11.99
C MET A 8 1.49 45.83 -10.48
N LYS A 9 0.35 46.12 -9.87
CA LYS A 9 0.10 45.84 -8.44
C LYS A 9 -0.01 44.32 -8.25
N VAL A 10 1.06 43.71 -7.76
CA VAL A 10 1.01 42.35 -7.21
C VAL A 10 0.14 42.40 -5.94
N PRO A 11 -0.91 41.56 -5.82
CA PRO A 11 -1.78 41.57 -4.65
C PRO A 11 -0.98 41.14 -3.42
N ARG A 12 -1.09 41.94 -2.35
CA ARG A 12 -0.52 41.63 -1.03
C ARG A 12 -1.02 40.26 -0.60
N SER A 13 -0.11 39.30 -0.48
CA SER A 13 -0.38 38.03 0.18
C SER A 13 -0.96 38.32 1.56
N SER A 14 -2.21 37.95 1.80
CA SER A 14 -2.72 37.83 3.15
C SER A 14 -1.84 36.78 3.83
N SER A 15 -0.98 37.24 4.74
CA SER A 15 -0.28 36.38 5.68
C SER A 15 -1.35 35.59 6.43
N VAL A 16 -1.59 34.36 6.00
CA VAL A 16 -2.27 33.36 6.81
C VAL A 16 -1.30 33.09 7.95
N GLU A 17 -1.50 33.76 9.07
CA GLU A 17 -0.86 33.42 10.34
C GLU A 17 -1.22 31.96 10.63
N VAL A 18 -0.30 31.05 10.31
CA VAL A 18 -0.35 29.67 10.78
C VAL A 18 -0.16 29.74 12.28
N LYS A 19 -1.28 29.71 12.99
CA LYS A 19 -1.32 29.67 14.45
C LYS A 19 -0.65 28.37 14.89
N GLU A 20 0.62 28.45 15.29
CA GLU A 20 1.40 27.37 15.88
C GLU A 20 0.90 27.06 17.30
N ASP A 21 -0.37 26.68 17.44
CA ASP A 21 -0.87 26.01 18.64
C ASP A 21 -0.91 24.50 18.33
N MET A 22 0.25 23.89 18.07
CA MET A 22 0.40 22.43 18.12
C MET A 22 0.43 21.99 19.57
N ASP A 23 -0.74 21.93 20.18
CA ASP A 23 -0.96 21.12 21.37
C ASP A 23 -0.66 19.66 21.01
N THR A 24 0.55 19.22 21.34
CA THR A 24 1.00 17.80 21.31
C THR A 24 0.36 16.97 22.43
N LYS A 25 -0.87 17.34 22.82
CA LYS A 25 -1.67 16.63 23.80
C LYS A 25 -2.85 16.03 23.07
N SER A 26 -2.90 14.70 23.14
CA SER A 26 -4.02 13.84 22.77
C SER A 26 -4.14 13.37 21.31
N GLU A 27 -3.12 12.64 20.83
CA GLU A 27 -3.42 11.30 20.31
C GLU A 27 -3.85 10.40 21.49
N LYS A 28 -4.98 10.73 22.11
CA LYS A 28 -5.69 9.77 22.94
C LYS A 28 -6.22 8.77 21.94
N GLN A 29 -5.53 7.64 21.84
CA GLN A 29 -6.02 6.42 21.18
C GLN A 29 -7.48 6.26 21.57
N ALA A 30 -8.38 6.61 20.66
CA ALA A 30 -9.78 6.28 20.79
C ALA A 30 -9.82 4.76 20.78
N THR A 31 -9.95 4.16 21.96
CA THR A 31 -10.23 2.75 22.16
C THR A 31 -11.69 2.46 21.79
N GLY A 32 -12.13 2.98 20.64
CA GLY A 32 -13.42 2.66 20.04
C GLY A 32 -13.21 1.44 19.15
N ASP A 33 -14.03 0.41 19.35
CA ASP A 33 -14.09 -0.85 18.60
C ASP A 33 -13.43 -0.78 17.22
N THR A 34 -12.16 -1.19 17.18
CA THR A 34 -11.27 -0.92 16.05
C THR A 34 -11.48 -1.94 14.95
N LEU A 35 -12.56 -1.82 14.18
CA LEU A 35 -12.74 -2.57 12.95
C LEU A 35 -11.46 -2.48 12.09
N ILE A 36 -10.99 -3.63 11.60
CA ILE A 36 -9.85 -3.70 10.69
C ILE A 36 -10.28 -3.08 9.36
N ASP A 37 -9.48 -2.14 8.86
CA ASP A 37 -9.69 -1.47 7.58
C ASP A 37 -8.94 -2.24 6.46
N ILE A 38 -9.70 -2.95 5.62
CA ILE A 38 -9.17 -3.69 4.46
C ILE A 38 -9.32 -2.85 3.20
N SER A 39 -8.21 -2.39 2.64
CA SER A 39 -8.17 -1.69 1.35
C SER A 39 -7.99 -2.70 0.21
N PHE A 40 -8.58 -2.43 -0.96
CA PHE A 40 -8.41 -3.27 -2.14
C PHE A 40 -7.56 -2.58 -3.21
N CYS A 41 -6.69 -3.35 -3.87
CA CYS A 41 -6.02 -2.98 -5.11
C CYS A 41 -6.49 -3.97 -6.18
N GLY A 42 -7.40 -3.54 -7.07
CA GLY A 42 -8.18 -4.47 -7.88
C GLY A 42 -8.94 -5.45 -6.98
N SER A 43 -8.77 -6.76 -7.22
CA SER A 43 -9.34 -7.82 -6.38
C SER A 43 -8.48 -8.23 -5.18
N THR A 44 -7.31 -7.60 -4.97
CA THR A 44 -6.35 -8.02 -3.94
C THR A 44 -6.58 -7.25 -2.64
N PRO A 45 -6.94 -7.91 -1.53
CA PRO A 45 -7.11 -7.27 -0.23
C PRO A 45 -5.77 -6.97 0.44
N MET A 46 -5.63 -5.77 0.99
CA MET A 46 -4.40 -5.25 1.59
C MET A 46 -4.68 -4.45 2.86
N LEU A 47 -3.83 -4.66 3.88
CA LEU A 47 -3.75 -3.81 5.06
C LEU A 47 -2.57 -2.86 4.94
N TRP A 48 -2.77 -1.60 5.35
CA TRP A 48 -1.73 -0.57 5.34
C TRP A 48 -1.35 -0.06 6.73
N LYS A 49 -2.28 -0.09 7.69
CA LYS A 49 -2.04 0.46 9.03
C LYS A 49 -1.44 -0.60 9.93
N VAL A 50 -0.46 -0.19 10.73
CA VAL A 50 0.17 -1.09 11.70
C VAL A 50 -0.80 -1.57 12.78
N PRO A 51 -1.71 -0.74 13.34
CA PRO A 51 -2.74 -1.23 14.27
C PRO A 51 -3.61 -2.33 13.67
N ASP A 52 -4.06 -2.17 12.43
CA ASP A 52 -4.89 -3.13 11.70
C ASP A 52 -4.14 -4.43 11.44
N MET A 53 -2.86 -4.35 11.04
CA MET A 53 -2.00 -5.53 10.91
C MET A 53 -1.80 -6.27 12.23
N LYS A 54 -1.61 -5.54 13.34
CA LYS A 54 -1.45 -6.15 14.67
C LYS A 54 -2.73 -6.86 15.10
N LYS A 55 -3.90 -6.25 14.85
CA LYS A 55 -5.20 -6.85 15.15
C LYS A 55 -5.47 -8.08 14.27
N CYS A 56 -5.26 -7.96 12.95
CA CYS A 56 -5.28 -9.07 12.01
C CYS A 56 -4.40 -10.24 12.50
N ARG A 57 -3.20 -9.93 13.00
CA ARG A 57 -2.29 -10.92 13.56
C ARG A 57 -2.76 -11.54 14.87
N SER A 58 -3.43 -10.78 15.76
CA SER A 58 -3.99 -11.32 17.00
C SER A 58 -5.17 -12.25 16.75
N GLU A 59 -5.93 -12.03 15.67
CA GLU A 59 -6.95 -12.97 15.16
C GLU A 59 -6.34 -14.20 14.46
N GLY A 60 -5.00 -14.26 14.39
CA GLY A 60 -4.23 -15.35 13.82
C GLY A 60 -4.26 -15.45 12.29
N VAL A 61 -4.73 -14.42 11.62
CA VAL A 61 -4.51 -14.22 10.19
C VAL A 61 -3.05 -13.79 9.97
N ILE A 62 -2.40 -14.37 8.97
CA ILE A 62 -0.94 -14.20 8.76
C ILE A 62 -0.67 -13.10 7.73
N GLY A 63 -1.29 -13.20 6.56
CA GLY A 63 -0.98 -12.37 5.39
C GLY A 63 0.47 -12.50 4.89
N ALA A 64 0.81 -11.74 3.86
CA ALA A 64 2.14 -11.65 3.30
C ALA A 64 2.55 -10.17 3.16
N LEU A 65 3.67 -9.77 3.74
CA LEU A 65 4.20 -8.43 3.52
C LEU A 65 4.79 -8.36 2.10
N VAL A 66 4.28 -7.46 1.27
CA VAL A 66 4.65 -7.33 -0.16
C VAL A 66 5.20 -5.94 -0.51
N GLY A 67 5.39 -5.10 0.50
CA GLY A 67 5.98 -3.78 0.33
C GLY A 67 7.44 -3.79 -0.10
N SER A 68 8.04 -2.61 -0.15
CA SER A 68 9.47 -2.49 -0.41
C SER A 68 10.32 -3.04 0.74
N LEU A 69 11.56 -3.44 0.42
CA LEU A 69 12.56 -3.77 1.42
C LEU A 69 12.82 -2.56 2.33
N ALA A 70 12.97 -2.81 3.63
CA ALA A 70 13.43 -1.78 4.54
C ALA A 70 14.78 -1.24 4.05
N ARG A 71 14.99 0.09 4.06
CA ARG A 71 16.26 0.71 3.64
C ARG A 71 17.45 0.40 4.57
N GLN A 72 17.30 -0.55 5.50
CA GLN A 72 18.38 -1.00 6.37
C GLN A 72 19.31 -1.95 5.59
N PRO A 73 20.63 -1.70 5.59
CA PRO A 73 21.58 -2.61 4.99
C PRO A 73 21.45 -4.02 5.57
N ARG A 74 21.39 -5.04 4.70
CA ARG A 74 21.30 -6.48 5.03
C ARG A 74 19.93 -7.03 5.46
N GLN A 75 18.87 -6.23 5.52
CA GLN A 75 17.51 -6.76 5.75
C GLN A 75 16.80 -7.06 4.41
N ASN A 76 17.31 -8.05 3.66
CA ASN A 76 16.71 -8.45 2.36
C ASN A 76 15.62 -9.53 2.48
N VAL A 77 15.34 -10.00 3.70
CA VAL A 77 14.50 -11.19 3.90
C VAL A 77 13.03 -10.84 4.18
N ARG A 78 12.75 -9.67 4.79
CA ARG A 78 11.40 -9.27 5.19
C ARG A 78 11.02 -7.95 4.53
N LEU A 79 10.01 -8.01 3.68
CA LEU A 79 9.38 -6.86 3.03
C LEU A 79 8.58 -6.03 4.05
N GLY A 80 8.34 -4.78 3.70
CA GLY A 80 7.50 -3.86 4.46
C GLY A 80 6.01 -3.96 4.08
N ARG A 81 5.23 -2.98 4.54
CA ARG A 81 3.81 -2.81 4.19
C ARG A 81 3.63 -2.48 2.70
N PRO A 82 2.51 -2.88 2.06
CA PRO A 82 1.30 -3.42 2.67
C PRO A 82 1.42 -4.90 3.08
N LEU A 83 0.49 -5.33 3.94
CA LEU A 83 0.24 -6.73 4.21
C LEU A 83 -0.87 -7.18 3.26
N GLU A 84 -0.51 -7.97 2.25
CA GLU A 84 -1.44 -8.64 1.37
C GLU A 84 -2.15 -9.76 2.14
N LEU A 85 -3.47 -9.75 2.09
CA LEU A 85 -4.30 -10.83 2.61
C LEU A 85 -4.66 -11.75 1.46
N ARG A 86 -4.77 -13.05 1.73
CA ARG A 86 -5.39 -13.96 0.79
C ARG A 86 -6.92 -13.83 0.84
N PRO A 87 -7.64 -14.28 -0.18
CA PRO A 87 -9.09 -14.17 -0.21
C PRO A 87 -9.76 -14.78 1.03
N GLU A 88 -9.31 -15.95 1.49
CA GLU A 88 -9.90 -16.63 2.64
C GLU A 88 -9.62 -15.89 3.96
N GLU A 89 -8.46 -15.23 4.05
CA GLU A 89 -8.08 -14.41 5.18
C GLU A 89 -8.97 -13.17 5.27
N ALA A 90 -9.17 -12.49 4.14
CA ALA A 90 -10.05 -11.33 4.07
C ALA A 90 -11.51 -11.71 4.36
N LEU A 91 -11.99 -12.84 3.80
CA LEU A 91 -13.35 -13.33 4.05
C LEU A 91 -13.58 -13.68 5.52
N LEU A 92 -12.60 -14.30 6.20
CA LEU A 92 -12.72 -14.63 7.62
C LEU A 92 -12.89 -13.36 8.45
N LEU A 93 -12.06 -12.33 8.19
CA LEU A 93 -12.14 -11.06 8.91
C LEU A 93 -13.49 -10.34 8.66
N LEU A 94 -14.08 -10.50 7.48
CA LEU A 94 -15.37 -9.91 7.10
C LEU A 94 -16.56 -10.65 7.72
N GLU A 95 -16.53 -11.98 7.77
CA GLU A 95 -17.61 -12.79 8.33
C GLU A 95 -17.74 -12.64 9.85
N GLU A 96 -16.62 -12.53 10.58
CA GLU A 96 -16.65 -12.38 12.04
C GLU A 96 -17.13 -11.00 12.53
N GLU A 97 -17.56 -10.09 11.65
CA GLU A 97 -17.89 -8.68 11.94
C GLU A 97 -16.74 -7.91 12.64
N LYS A 98 -15.52 -8.47 12.64
CA LYS A 98 -14.33 -7.87 13.27
C LYS A 98 -13.62 -6.87 12.35
N SER A 99 -14.04 -6.78 11.09
CA SER A 99 -13.49 -5.86 10.09
C SER A 99 -14.58 -5.08 9.35
N THR A 100 -14.19 -3.89 8.90
CA THR A 100 -14.91 -3.15 7.87
C THR A 100 -14.07 -3.26 6.62
N ALA A 101 -14.56 -3.93 5.57
CA ALA A 101 -14.01 -3.71 4.24
C ALA A 101 -14.21 -2.23 3.92
N ALA A 102 -13.12 -1.48 3.86
CA ALA A 102 -13.13 -0.17 3.26
C ALA A 102 -12.61 -0.38 1.85
N VAL A 103 -13.51 -0.60 0.90
CA VAL A 103 -13.07 -0.63 -0.48
C VAL A 103 -12.57 0.78 -0.78
N ARG A 104 -11.27 0.90 -1.07
CA ARG A 104 -10.85 1.96 -1.97
C ARG A 104 -11.53 1.59 -3.27
N LEU A 105 -12.66 2.25 -3.52
CA LEU A 105 -13.21 2.37 -4.87
C LEU A 105 -12.00 2.79 -5.71
N ASP A 106 -11.49 1.86 -6.49
CA ASP A 106 -10.45 2.13 -7.45
C ASP A 106 -11.09 3.06 -8.48
N THR A 107 -11.01 4.36 -8.20
CA THR A 107 -10.90 5.48 -9.12
C THR A 107 -11.80 5.50 -10.35
N GLN A 108 -12.93 4.80 -10.29
CA GLN A 108 -14.11 5.00 -11.10
C GLN A 108 -15.23 5.36 -10.12
N GLN A 109 -15.01 6.42 -9.35
CA GLN A 109 -16.11 7.36 -9.23
C GLN A 109 -16.48 7.68 -10.68
N ASP A 110 -17.53 7.04 -11.17
CA ASP A 110 -18.42 7.69 -12.10
C ASP A 110 -18.68 9.03 -11.43
N PHE A 111 -17.96 10.07 -11.86
CA PHE A 111 -18.23 11.40 -11.41
C PHE A 111 -19.67 11.63 -11.83
N GLU A 112 -20.60 11.52 -10.87
CA GLU A 112 -22.03 11.71 -11.11
C GLU A 112 -22.25 13.01 -11.88
N ASP A 113 -21.34 13.97 -11.65
CA ASP A 113 -21.19 15.20 -12.40
C ASP A 113 -19.84 15.28 -13.16
N ARG A 114 -19.89 14.96 -14.45
CA ARG A 114 -18.75 15.08 -15.37
C ARG A 114 -18.27 16.53 -15.53
N GLU A 115 -19.15 17.51 -15.36
CA GLU A 115 -18.82 18.92 -15.50
C GLU A 115 -18.05 19.43 -14.27
N ALA A 116 -18.53 19.10 -13.07
CA ALA A 116 -17.81 19.38 -11.83
C ALA A 116 -16.40 18.74 -11.82
N HIS A 117 -16.26 17.52 -12.34
CA HIS A 117 -14.96 16.88 -12.51
C HIS A 117 -14.04 17.67 -13.46
N SER A 118 -14.57 18.07 -14.62
CA SER A 118 -13.83 18.85 -15.62
C SER A 118 -13.35 20.19 -15.06
N GLU A 119 -14.20 20.87 -14.27
CA GLU A 119 -13.83 22.11 -13.59
C GLU A 119 -12.74 21.90 -12.54
N ALA A 120 -12.86 20.86 -11.70
CA ALA A 120 -11.84 20.51 -10.72
C ALA A 120 -10.48 20.21 -11.36
N VAL A 121 -10.47 19.50 -12.49
CA VAL A 121 -9.24 19.24 -13.27
C VAL A 121 -8.61 20.54 -13.77
N ARG A 122 -9.41 21.47 -14.32
CA ARG A 122 -8.90 22.77 -14.80
C ARG A 122 -8.31 23.61 -13.67
N LEU A 123 -8.97 23.67 -12.51
CA LEU A 123 -8.46 24.38 -11.34
C LEU A 123 -7.14 23.78 -10.86
N TYR A 124 -7.03 22.45 -10.86
CA TYR A 124 -5.80 21.76 -10.50
C TYR A 124 -4.67 22.05 -11.50
N GLU A 125 -4.93 21.97 -12.81
CA GLU A 125 -3.94 22.30 -13.85
C GLU A 125 -3.46 23.75 -13.74
N ALA A 126 -4.37 24.70 -13.50
CA ALA A 126 -4.01 26.10 -13.28
C ALA A 126 -3.13 26.28 -12.02
N SER A 127 -3.41 25.53 -10.94
CA SER A 127 -2.59 25.54 -9.73
C SER A 127 -1.19 24.98 -9.96
N LEU A 128 -1.05 23.94 -10.80
CA LEU A 128 0.23 23.37 -11.19
C LEU A 128 1.06 24.36 -12.00
N GLU A 129 0.45 25.06 -12.95
CA GLU A 129 1.13 26.08 -13.75
C GLU A 129 1.61 27.25 -12.87
N SER A 130 0.79 27.73 -11.94
CA SER A 130 1.19 28.77 -10.98
C SER A 130 2.37 28.32 -10.11
N SER A 131 2.33 27.08 -9.59
CA SER A 131 3.40 26.47 -8.81
C SER A 131 4.69 26.33 -9.63
N TYR A 132 4.57 25.94 -10.91
CA TYR A 132 5.71 25.84 -11.82
C TYR A 132 6.40 27.19 -12.01
N GLN A 133 5.63 28.26 -12.23
CA GLN A 133 6.18 29.61 -12.41
C GLN A 133 6.89 30.12 -11.14
N GLU A 134 6.30 29.89 -9.97
CA GLU A 134 6.93 30.20 -8.69
C GLU A 134 8.27 29.45 -8.53
N GLN A 135 8.29 28.15 -8.83
CA GLN A 135 9.50 27.33 -8.75
C GLN A 135 10.56 27.73 -9.78
N CYS A 136 10.16 28.20 -10.97
CA CYS A 136 11.10 28.75 -11.96
C CYS A 136 11.86 29.95 -11.39
N VAL A 137 11.16 30.87 -10.72
CA VAL A 137 11.76 32.06 -10.09
C VAL A 137 12.70 31.64 -8.96
N LEU A 138 12.23 30.78 -8.06
CA LEU A 138 13.04 30.30 -6.92
C LEU A 138 14.29 29.54 -7.37
N ALA A 139 14.18 28.71 -8.40
CA ALA A 139 15.31 27.94 -8.94
C ALA A 139 16.35 28.84 -9.62
N LEU A 140 15.91 29.90 -10.30
CA LEU A 140 16.80 30.91 -10.88
C LEU A 140 17.55 31.65 -9.77
N GLU A 141 16.84 32.09 -8.73
CA GLU A 141 17.45 32.77 -7.57
C GLU A 141 18.45 31.89 -6.83
N ASP A 142 18.14 30.61 -6.63
CA ASP A 142 19.06 29.65 -5.99
C ASP A 142 20.35 29.46 -6.80
N LYS A 143 20.23 29.39 -8.14
CA LYS A 143 21.42 29.36 -9.01
C LYS A 143 22.23 30.65 -8.95
N LYS A 144 21.59 31.81 -8.87
CA LYS A 144 22.30 33.10 -8.68
C LYS A 144 23.05 33.13 -7.37
N LYS A 145 22.42 32.71 -6.27
CA LYS A 145 23.05 32.62 -4.93
C LYS A 145 24.25 31.68 -4.95
N THR A 146 24.10 30.51 -5.57
CA THR A 146 25.18 29.53 -5.72
C THR A 146 26.35 30.09 -6.55
N LEU A 147 26.05 30.78 -7.66
CA LEU A 147 27.06 31.40 -8.51
C LEU A 147 27.85 32.48 -7.77
N ASN A 148 27.15 33.37 -7.05
CA ASN A 148 27.79 34.41 -6.24
C ASN A 148 28.69 33.80 -5.15
N ARG A 149 28.25 32.72 -4.49
CA ARG A 149 29.07 32.01 -3.50
C ARG A 149 30.37 31.48 -4.12
N VAL A 150 30.28 30.78 -5.25
CA VAL A 150 31.44 30.20 -5.95
C VAL A 150 32.40 31.29 -6.46
N MET A 151 31.88 32.44 -6.90
CA MET A 151 32.71 33.57 -7.33
C MET A 151 33.43 34.22 -6.14
N ASN A 152 32.73 34.49 -5.04
CA ASN A 152 33.33 35.06 -3.83
C ASN A 152 34.43 34.14 -3.25
N GLU A 153 34.24 32.82 -3.30
CA GLU A 153 35.28 31.85 -2.88
C GLU A 153 36.53 31.90 -3.77
N LYS A 154 36.39 32.19 -5.07
CA LYS A 154 37.51 32.36 -6.02
C LYS A 154 38.16 33.74 -5.94
N GLU A 155 37.42 34.76 -5.52
CA GLU A 155 37.85 36.17 -5.52
C GLU A 155 38.80 36.55 -4.39
N ASN A 156 39.08 35.68 -3.42
CA ASN A 156 40.11 35.87 -2.38
C ASN A 156 41.54 36.10 -2.92
N GLY A 157 41.75 36.35 -4.22
CA GLY A 157 43.05 36.70 -4.80
C GLY A 157 43.08 37.72 -5.96
N THR A 158 41.97 38.27 -6.49
CA THR A 158 42.03 39.10 -7.72
C THR A 158 40.97 40.22 -7.81
N GLU A 159 41.39 41.50 -7.77
CA GLU A 159 40.55 42.71 -7.67
C GLU A 159 39.80 43.15 -8.97
N GLY A 160 39.73 42.31 -10.02
CA GLY A 160 39.17 42.68 -11.34
C GLY A 160 37.79 42.07 -11.69
N SER A 161 37.14 41.36 -10.78
CA SER A 161 36.10 40.36 -11.12
C SER A 161 34.65 40.88 -11.23
N GLY A 162 34.31 42.05 -10.67
CA GLY A 162 32.91 42.49 -10.56
C GLY A 162 32.17 42.72 -11.89
N SER A 163 32.88 42.92 -13.01
CA SER A 163 32.28 42.96 -14.35
C SER A 163 31.94 41.56 -14.87
N ALA A 164 32.85 40.59 -14.64
CA ALA A 164 32.67 39.20 -15.08
C ALA A 164 31.52 38.51 -14.34
N VAL A 165 31.34 38.81 -13.05
CA VAL A 165 30.18 38.32 -12.26
C VAL A 165 28.88 38.82 -12.87
N ARG A 166 28.78 40.12 -13.19
CA ARG A 166 27.57 40.72 -13.77
C ARG A 166 27.23 40.12 -15.13
N GLU A 167 28.20 40.00 -16.03
CA GLU A 167 28.00 39.36 -17.34
C GLU A 167 27.50 37.92 -17.19
N ARG A 168 28.03 37.17 -16.22
CA ARG A 168 27.61 35.78 -15.99
C ARG A 168 26.20 35.68 -15.39
N LEU A 169 25.82 36.61 -14.52
CA LEU A 169 24.46 36.70 -13.98
C LEU A 169 23.45 37.07 -15.06
N GLU A 170 23.77 38.01 -15.95
CA GLU A 170 22.93 38.38 -17.11
C GLU A 170 22.78 37.21 -18.09
N ALA A 171 23.87 36.50 -18.38
CA ALA A 171 23.82 35.29 -19.19
C ALA A 171 22.95 34.20 -18.55
N LEU A 172 22.98 34.08 -17.22
CA LEU A 172 22.13 33.13 -16.50
C LEU A 172 20.65 33.52 -16.62
N ASP A 173 20.29 34.80 -16.48
CA ASP A 173 18.91 35.28 -16.63
C ASP A 173 18.32 34.98 -18.02
N GLN A 174 19.14 35.08 -19.06
CA GLN A 174 18.67 34.84 -20.44
C GLN A 174 18.62 33.36 -20.81
N SER A 175 19.51 32.53 -20.27
CA SER A 175 19.68 31.14 -20.68
C SER A 175 19.08 30.12 -19.72
N PHE A 176 18.71 30.51 -18.50
CA PHE A 176 18.18 29.60 -17.51
C PHE A 176 16.82 29.03 -17.93
N ARG A 177 16.70 27.71 -17.85
CA ARG A 177 15.45 26.97 -18.06
C ARG A 177 15.27 25.96 -16.94
N PHE A 178 14.12 26.02 -16.28
CA PHE A 178 13.70 25.02 -15.33
C PHE A 178 12.86 23.97 -16.06
N PRO A 179 13.22 22.67 -16.03
CA PRO A 179 12.45 21.65 -16.74
C PRO A 179 11.18 21.26 -15.97
N TRP A 180 10.06 21.10 -16.67
CA TRP A 180 8.78 20.67 -16.08
C TRP A 180 8.90 19.37 -15.27
N SER A 181 9.72 18.43 -15.73
CA SER A 181 9.96 17.15 -15.04
C SER A 181 10.68 17.27 -13.69
N ALA A 182 11.26 18.44 -13.39
CA ALA A 182 11.89 18.73 -12.10
C ALA A 182 10.97 19.52 -11.16
N MET A 183 9.76 19.89 -11.59
CA MET A 183 8.79 20.57 -10.72
C MET A 183 8.46 19.68 -9.52
N ALA A 184 8.62 20.24 -8.33
CA ALA A 184 8.13 19.61 -7.12
C ALA A 184 6.60 19.75 -7.08
N VAL A 185 5.90 18.63 -6.99
CA VAL A 185 4.45 18.61 -6.78
C VAL A 185 4.18 18.28 -5.32
N GLN A 186 3.38 19.09 -4.64
CA GLN A 186 2.97 18.80 -3.28
C GLN A 186 2.01 17.62 -3.29
N LEU A 187 2.47 16.48 -2.79
CA LEU A 187 1.60 15.33 -2.50
C LEU A 187 1.01 15.48 -1.10
N CYS A 188 -0.28 15.16 -0.95
CA CYS A 188 -0.94 15.11 0.35
C CYS A 188 -0.33 13.98 1.22
N THR A 189 0.74 14.28 1.94
CA THR A 189 1.39 13.34 2.87
C THR A 189 0.75 13.36 4.26
N ALA A 190 0.18 14.50 4.68
CA ALA A 190 -0.48 14.66 5.98
C ALA A 190 -1.70 13.74 6.14
N ARG A 191 -2.38 13.42 5.04
CA ARG A 191 -3.49 12.46 4.96
C ARG A 191 -3.21 11.49 3.83
N SER A 192 -2.28 10.55 3.99
CA SER A 192 -2.03 9.50 2.97
C SER A 192 -3.21 8.52 2.75
N GLY A 193 -4.46 8.93 3.04
CA GLY A 193 -5.64 8.08 2.97
C GLY A 193 -5.53 6.84 3.85
N PHE A 194 -4.72 6.89 4.91
CA PHE A 194 -4.59 5.83 5.92
C PHE A 194 -5.29 6.19 7.23
N SER A 195 -5.91 7.36 7.33
CA SER A 195 -6.70 7.75 8.48
C SER A 195 -7.95 8.42 7.94
N HIS A 196 -9.01 7.63 7.82
CA HIS A 196 -10.33 8.13 7.47
C HIS A 196 -10.98 8.70 8.73
N CYS A 197 -11.57 9.89 8.64
CA CYS A 197 -12.56 10.29 9.63
C CYS A 197 -13.78 9.34 9.54
N PRO A 198 -14.61 9.25 10.59
CA PRO A 198 -15.81 8.43 10.55
C PRO A 198 -16.73 8.74 9.36
N GLU A 199 -16.82 10.01 8.93
CA GLU A 199 -17.59 10.37 7.74
C GLU A 199 -16.98 9.76 6.46
N GLU A 200 -15.65 9.83 6.28
CA GLU A 200 -14.95 9.19 5.16
C GLU A 200 -15.18 7.67 5.15
N ARG A 201 -15.17 7.01 6.32
CA ARG A 201 -15.46 5.55 6.41
C ARG A 201 -16.84 5.20 5.89
N SER A 202 -17.84 6.06 6.05
CA SER A 202 -19.20 5.81 5.55
C SER A 202 -19.25 5.72 4.02
N PHE A 203 -18.39 6.47 3.33
CA PHE A 203 -18.25 6.39 1.86
C PHE A 203 -17.50 5.13 1.40
N HIS A 204 -16.74 4.49 2.28
CA HIS A 204 -15.95 3.29 1.99
C HIS A 204 -16.69 1.96 2.25
N SER A 205 -17.91 2.03 2.80
CA SER A 205 -18.75 0.85 2.99
C SER A 205 -19.21 0.35 1.62
N THR A 206 -18.44 -0.56 1.02
CA THR A 206 -18.75 -1.17 -0.27
C THR A 206 -18.75 -2.68 -0.13
N ASP A 207 -19.45 -3.35 -1.05
CA ASP A 207 -19.38 -4.79 -1.25
C ASP A 207 -17.92 -5.24 -1.45
N CYS A 208 -17.57 -6.38 -0.88
CA CYS A 208 -16.27 -7.00 -1.10
C CYS A 208 -16.09 -7.29 -2.60
N PRO A 209 -15.12 -6.68 -3.31
CA PRO A 209 -15.00 -6.78 -4.76
C PRO A 209 -14.40 -8.12 -5.20
N MET A 210 -14.17 -9.06 -4.28
CA MET A 210 -13.62 -10.36 -4.62
C MET A 210 -14.72 -11.25 -5.21
N PRO A 211 -14.57 -11.74 -6.46
CA PRO A 211 -15.49 -12.70 -7.01
C PRO A 211 -15.46 -13.97 -6.16
N ARG A 212 -16.64 -14.46 -5.75
CA ARG A 212 -16.77 -15.78 -5.12
C ARG A 212 -16.99 -16.81 -6.20
N ASP A 213 -15.98 -17.64 -6.43
CA ASP A 213 -16.13 -18.87 -7.20
C ASP A 213 -16.31 -20.09 -6.27
N GLU A 214 -16.68 -21.22 -6.86
CA GLU A 214 -16.90 -22.46 -6.10
C GLU A 214 -15.63 -22.92 -5.39
N HIS A 215 -14.48 -22.81 -6.05
CA HIS A 215 -13.19 -23.22 -5.51
C HIS A 215 -12.77 -22.38 -4.29
N LEU A 216 -12.97 -21.06 -4.33
CA LEU A 216 -12.76 -20.15 -3.21
C LEU A 216 -13.72 -20.46 -2.06
N ASN A 217 -14.97 -20.82 -2.32
CA ASN A 217 -15.89 -21.24 -1.27
C ASN A 217 -15.43 -22.55 -0.59
N THR A 218 -14.92 -23.51 -1.38
CA THR A 218 -14.34 -24.75 -0.86
C THR A 218 -13.14 -24.45 0.03
N ARG A 219 -12.19 -23.67 -0.49
CA ARG A 219 -10.99 -23.23 0.24
C ARG A 219 -11.31 -22.43 1.48
N PHE A 220 -12.28 -21.54 1.42
CA PHE A 220 -12.72 -20.73 2.55
C PHE A 220 -13.35 -21.58 3.65
N SER A 221 -14.18 -22.57 3.28
CA SER A 221 -14.77 -23.50 4.25
C SER A 221 -13.70 -24.30 5.00
N VAL A 222 -12.71 -24.83 4.28
CA VAL A 222 -11.55 -25.51 4.87
C VAL A 222 -10.72 -24.57 5.74
N TYR A 223 -10.45 -23.35 5.27
CA TYR A 223 -9.70 -22.34 6.00
C TYR A 223 -10.39 -22.00 7.33
N ARG A 224 -11.69 -21.73 7.29
CA ARG A 224 -12.52 -21.40 8.46
C ARG A 224 -12.52 -22.54 9.48
N ASP A 225 -12.74 -23.77 9.04
CA ASP A 225 -12.74 -24.94 9.94
C ASP A 225 -11.37 -25.13 10.64
N LEU A 226 -10.27 -25.09 9.87
CA LEU A 226 -8.91 -25.22 10.43
C LEU A 226 -8.56 -24.07 11.39
N ARG A 227 -9.00 -22.84 11.09
CA ARG A 227 -8.84 -21.69 11.99
C ARG A 227 -9.62 -21.86 13.28
N ASN A 228 -10.86 -22.33 13.21
CA ASN A 228 -11.70 -22.63 14.37
C ASN A 228 -11.10 -23.74 15.24
N LYS A 229 -10.38 -24.70 14.64
CA LYS A 229 -9.60 -25.74 15.34
C LYS A 229 -8.28 -25.22 15.94
N GLY A 230 -7.95 -23.94 15.76
CA GLY A 230 -6.75 -23.30 16.33
C GLY A 230 -5.49 -23.43 15.48
N TYR A 231 -5.57 -24.00 14.28
CA TYR A 231 -4.42 -24.09 13.36
C TYR A 231 -4.14 -22.75 12.68
N TYR A 232 -2.87 -22.50 12.38
CA TYR A 232 -2.47 -21.36 11.54
C TYR A 232 -2.19 -21.83 10.12
N LEU A 233 -2.49 -20.96 9.15
CA LEU A 233 -2.46 -21.30 7.74
C LEU A 233 -1.63 -20.28 6.98
N THR A 234 -0.78 -20.76 6.06
CA THR A 234 -0.11 -19.92 5.05
C THR A 234 -0.25 -20.56 3.68
N SER A 235 0.11 -19.86 2.61
CA SER A 235 0.10 -20.46 1.26
C SER A 235 1.04 -21.67 1.16
N ALA A 236 0.56 -22.76 0.54
CA ALA A 236 1.34 -23.96 0.21
C ALA A 236 1.70 -24.06 -1.27
N GLY A 237 1.62 -22.98 -2.07
CA GLY A 237 1.88 -23.05 -3.52
C GLY A 237 3.24 -23.66 -3.88
N LYS A 238 4.29 -23.43 -3.07
CA LYS A 238 5.63 -24.03 -3.24
C LYS A 238 5.70 -25.54 -2.94
N PHE A 239 4.66 -26.09 -2.34
CA PHE A 239 4.54 -27.49 -1.92
C PHE A 239 3.44 -28.24 -2.68
N GLY A 240 2.81 -27.60 -3.68
CA GLY A 240 1.76 -28.20 -4.49
C GLY A 240 0.41 -28.35 -3.78
N GLY A 241 0.13 -27.54 -2.75
CA GLY A 241 -1.17 -27.50 -2.09
C GLY A 241 -1.68 -26.08 -1.85
N ASP A 242 -2.87 -25.96 -1.27
CA ASP A 242 -3.50 -24.67 -1.00
C ASP A 242 -2.93 -24.03 0.26
N PHE A 243 -2.90 -24.78 1.36
CA PHE A 243 -2.46 -24.28 2.66
C PHE A 243 -1.39 -25.15 3.32
N LEU A 244 -0.42 -24.49 3.95
CA LEU A 244 0.43 -25.12 4.96
C LEU A 244 -0.26 -24.98 6.30
N VAL A 245 -0.40 -26.08 7.03
CA VAL A 245 -1.11 -26.11 8.31
C VAL A 245 -0.09 -26.24 9.46
N TYR A 246 -0.13 -25.28 10.36
CA TYR A 246 0.76 -25.18 11.51
C TYR A 246 -0.03 -25.36 12.81
N PRO A 247 0.50 -26.10 13.80
CA PRO A 247 -0.13 -26.26 15.11
C PRO A 247 -0.11 -24.98 15.96
N GLY A 248 0.52 -23.91 15.46
CA GLY A 248 0.64 -22.62 16.12
C GLY A 248 1.26 -21.61 15.16
N ASP A 249 1.69 -20.46 15.68
CA ASP A 249 2.26 -19.38 14.88
C ASP A 249 3.41 -19.87 13.94
N PRO A 250 3.35 -19.62 12.61
CA PRO A 250 4.41 -19.99 11.65
C PRO A 250 5.80 -19.43 11.96
N LEU A 251 5.92 -18.38 12.77
CA LEU A 251 7.22 -17.86 13.25
C LEU A 251 7.86 -18.73 14.34
N ARG A 252 7.07 -19.61 14.97
CA ARG A 252 7.48 -20.47 16.10
C ARG A 252 7.40 -21.96 15.77
N PHE A 253 6.51 -22.34 14.85
CA PHE A 253 6.23 -23.72 14.51
C PHE A 253 6.52 -24.01 13.04
N HIS A 254 6.83 -25.27 12.74
CA HIS A 254 6.89 -25.76 11.37
C HIS A 254 5.54 -26.32 10.94
N ALA A 255 5.21 -26.22 9.65
CA ALA A 255 4.00 -26.83 9.11
C ALA A 255 4.12 -28.36 9.18
N HIS A 256 3.08 -29.02 9.68
CA HIS A 256 2.97 -30.48 9.72
C HIS A 256 2.23 -31.02 8.50
N TYR A 257 1.26 -30.25 8.01
CA TYR A 257 0.38 -30.69 6.93
C TYR A 257 0.45 -29.76 5.71
N ILE A 258 0.20 -30.36 4.55
CA ILE A 258 -0.11 -29.66 3.30
C ILE A 258 -1.58 -29.97 3.01
N ALA A 259 -2.44 -28.98 3.08
CA ALA A 259 -3.86 -29.11 2.79
C ALA A 259 -4.14 -28.81 1.31
N LEU A 260 -4.81 -29.74 0.64
CA LEU A 260 -5.49 -29.52 -0.62
C LEU A 260 -6.99 -29.42 -0.38
N CYS A 261 -7.61 -28.40 -0.94
CA CYS A 261 -9.05 -28.18 -0.90
C CYS A 261 -9.66 -28.71 -2.19
N VAL A 262 -10.41 -29.81 -2.09
CA VAL A 262 -11.03 -30.50 -3.23
C VAL A 262 -12.48 -30.79 -2.91
N SER A 263 -13.38 -30.67 -3.87
CA SER A 263 -14.77 -31.08 -3.67
C SER A 263 -14.86 -32.62 -3.58
N LEU A 264 -15.80 -33.16 -2.81
CA LEU A 264 -15.93 -34.62 -2.66
C LEU A 264 -16.24 -35.34 -3.98
N ASP A 265 -16.98 -34.67 -4.86
CA ASP A 265 -17.38 -35.18 -6.17
C ASP A 265 -16.37 -34.82 -7.29
N GLU A 266 -15.24 -34.18 -6.94
CA GLU A 266 -14.22 -33.78 -7.91
C GLU A 266 -13.38 -34.98 -8.35
N GLU A 267 -13.38 -35.26 -9.66
CA GLU A 267 -12.51 -36.27 -10.24
C GLU A 267 -11.07 -35.76 -10.30
N MET A 268 -10.15 -36.42 -9.60
CA MET A 268 -8.72 -36.09 -9.62
C MET A 268 -7.91 -37.18 -10.36
N PRO A 269 -7.07 -36.80 -11.35
CA PRO A 269 -6.15 -37.74 -11.98
C PRO A 269 -5.24 -38.41 -10.95
N VAL A 270 -5.06 -39.73 -11.04
CA VAL A 270 -4.18 -40.50 -10.14
C VAL A 270 -2.74 -39.95 -10.15
N CYS A 271 -2.27 -39.46 -11.30
CA CYS A 271 -0.96 -38.82 -11.42
C CYS A 271 -0.79 -37.62 -10.49
N ASP A 272 -1.84 -36.82 -10.28
CA ASP A 272 -1.78 -35.64 -9.42
C ASP A 272 -1.72 -36.06 -7.95
N ILE A 273 -2.50 -37.08 -7.56
CA ILE A 273 -2.42 -37.72 -6.24
C ILE A 273 -0.99 -38.20 -5.96
N LEU A 274 -0.39 -38.90 -6.93
CA LEU A 274 0.98 -39.40 -6.81
C LEU A 274 2.00 -38.25 -6.71
N ALA A 275 1.83 -37.18 -7.50
CA ALA A 275 2.71 -36.02 -7.48
C ALA A 275 2.67 -35.32 -6.13
N ILE A 276 1.48 -35.07 -5.57
CA ILE A 276 1.29 -34.40 -4.29
C ILE A 276 1.81 -35.29 -3.15
N ALA A 277 1.51 -36.60 -3.17
CA ALA A 277 2.03 -37.55 -2.17
C ALA A 277 3.57 -37.60 -2.18
N ARG A 278 4.19 -37.53 -3.35
CA ARG A 278 5.66 -37.43 -3.49
C ARG A 278 6.20 -36.10 -2.93
N LEU A 279 5.54 -34.99 -3.23
CA LEU A 279 5.94 -33.67 -2.74
C LEU A 279 5.87 -33.61 -1.21
N GLY A 280 4.78 -34.08 -0.60
CA GLY A 280 4.60 -34.12 0.85
C GLY A 280 5.63 -35.01 1.57
N SER A 281 5.86 -36.22 1.05
CA SER A 281 6.84 -37.16 1.63
C SER A 281 8.28 -36.62 1.60
N ASN A 282 8.68 -35.97 0.50
CA ASN A 282 10.01 -35.35 0.37
C ASN A 282 10.28 -34.28 1.43
N VAL A 283 9.25 -33.53 1.85
CA VAL A 283 9.37 -32.45 2.85
C VAL A 283 8.93 -32.88 4.25
N LYS A 284 8.68 -34.19 4.44
CA LYS A 284 8.20 -34.82 5.68
C LYS A 284 6.94 -34.13 6.23
N LYS A 285 5.97 -33.85 5.36
CA LYS A 285 4.65 -33.30 5.72
C LYS A 285 3.56 -34.25 5.25
N THR A 286 2.53 -34.41 6.07
CA THR A 286 1.37 -35.23 5.73
C THR A 286 0.44 -34.42 4.81
N VAL A 287 0.09 -35.00 3.67
CA VAL A 287 -0.86 -34.37 2.75
C VAL A 287 -2.27 -34.65 3.24
N LEU A 288 -3.11 -33.61 3.32
CA LEU A 288 -4.51 -33.70 3.67
C LEU A 288 -5.36 -33.31 2.46
N LEU A 289 -6.23 -34.20 2.04
CA LEU A 289 -7.36 -33.88 1.18
C LEU A 289 -8.47 -33.34 2.10
N CYS A 290 -8.90 -32.11 1.86
CA CYS A 290 -9.85 -31.39 2.68
C CYS A 290 -11.08 -31.11 1.84
N SER A 291 -12.20 -31.74 2.18
CA SER A 291 -13.42 -31.67 1.39
C SER A 291 -14.60 -31.21 2.25
N PRO A 292 -15.17 -30.03 2.01
CA PRO A 292 -16.37 -29.56 2.69
C PRO A 292 -17.59 -30.44 2.38
N GLN A 293 -18.37 -30.77 3.40
CA GLN A 293 -19.60 -31.56 3.30
C GLN A 293 -20.57 -31.13 4.41
N ASP A 294 -21.80 -30.76 4.05
CA ASP A 294 -22.90 -30.46 5.00
C ASP A 294 -22.55 -29.46 6.13
N GLY A 295 -21.67 -28.50 5.86
CA GLY A 295 -21.23 -27.47 6.82
C GLY A 295 -19.98 -27.84 7.62
N ASP A 296 -19.55 -29.10 7.57
CA ASP A 296 -18.30 -29.61 8.14
C ASP A 296 -17.24 -29.83 7.05
N VAL A 297 -16.02 -30.22 7.46
CA VAL A 297 -14.93 -30.57 6.54
C VAL A 297 -14.40 -31.95 6.86
N VAL A 298 -14.40 -32.82 5.85
CA VAL A 298 -13.84 -34.16 5.91
C VAL A 298 -12.36 -34.10 5.53
N TYR A 299 -11.51 -34.72 6.36
CA TYR A 299 -10.06 -34.75 6.16
C TYR A 299 -9.58 -36.17 5.90
N SER A 300 -8.98 -36.39 4.72
CA SER A 300 -8.36 -37.65 4.35
C SER A 300 -6.85 -37.46 4.21
N SER A 301 -6.05 -38.19 5.00
CA SER A 301 -4.58 -38.11 4.91
C SER A 301 -4.04 -39.06 3.85
N LEU A 302 -3.14 -38.57 3.01
CA LEU A 302 -2.36 -39.40 2.08
C LEU A 302 -0.98 -39.67 2.68
N GLN A 303 -0.63 -40.95 2.80
CA GLN A 303 0.69 -41.39 3.23
C GLN A 303 1.28 -42.30 2.16
N TRP A 304 2.46 -41.92 1.66
CA TRP A 304 3.26 -42.77 0.80
C TRP A 304 4.19 -43.62 1.65
N SER A 305 4.05 -44.94 1.56
CA SER A 305 5.06 -45.88 2.05
C SER A 305 5.76 -46.50 0.85
N SER A 306 7.09 -46.45 0.82
CA SER A 306 7.84 -47.29 -0.11
C SER A 306 7.53 -48.75 0.19
N MET A 307 7.57 -49.60 -0.83
CA MET A 307 7.59 -51.05 -0.63
C MET A 307 8.77 -51.37 0.30
N VAL A 308 8.46 -51.88 1.50
CA VAL A 308 9.45 -52.38 2.46
C VAL A 308 10.09 -53.64 1.91
#